data_AF-A0A822D879-F1
#
_entry.id   AF-A0A822D879-F1
#
_cell.length_a   1.000
_cell.length_b   1.000
_cell.length_c   1.000
_cell.angle_alpha   90.00
_cell.angle_beta   90.00
_cell.angle_gamma   90.00
#
_symmetry.space_group_name_H-M   'P 1'
#
loop_
_entity.id
_entity.type
_entity.pdbx_description
1 polymer ?
#
loop_
_entity_poly.entity_id
_entity_poly.type
_entity_poly.pdbx_seq_one_letter_code
_entity_poly.pdbx_strand_id
1 'polypeptide(L)'
;KINRISDETNPIEKLIVNINNSLECLLREIRYITGEPLKSKIPSKFRELIPLLNNERTLRLNVERLRSISMKYNYLIEHMNSEERFLFEPKLNKIDQVINLGLNEITWKSLNLSDYIEQSYGLINLDAAKALDIVQNNLLSIKQIAFNWSIIQADIFIYNQLFTFKQALEKHKNVQSMFNEKLIIDGHRIHALVDNIAKVVAVSSASPSWLNYLDYLNSLILNGIKATSLITLKNML
;
A
#
# COMPACT_ATOMS: atom_id res chain seq x y z
N LYS A 1 0.94 -22.56 11.12
CA LYS A 1 2.31 -21.99 11.05
C LYS A 1 2.35 -21.12 9.81
N ILE A 2 3.00 -19.97 9.88
CA ILE A 2 3.29 -19.19 8.69
C ILE A 2 4.57 -19.81 8.09
N ASN A 3 4.63 -19.92 6.77
CA ASN A 3 5.82 -20.35 6.06
C ASN A 3 6.24 -19.21 5.13
N ARG A 4 7.54 -18.94 5.05
CA ARG A 4 8.14 -18.17 3.95
C ARG A 4 8.36 -19.13 2.80
N ILE A 5 7.83 -18.80 1.62
CA ILE A 5 8.13 -19.51 0.39
C ILE A 5 8.84 -18.51 -0.51
N SER A 6 10.09 -18.83 -0.85
CA SER A 6 10.84 -18.17 -1.92
C SER A 6 10.55 -18.95 -3.20
N ASP A 7 9.80 -18.35 -4.13
CA ASP A 7 9.68 -18.89 -5.49
C ASP A 7 10.98 -18.58 -6.25
N GLU A 8 11.60 -19.59 -6.87
CA GLU A 8 12.86 -19.45 -7.65
C GLU A 8 12.76 -18.46 -8.84
N THR A 9 11.55 -17.99 -9.16
CA THR A 9 11.26 -17.09 -10.29
C THR A 9 11.03 -15.64 -9.88
N ASN A 10 10.86 -15.34 -8.58
CA ASN A 10 10.70 -13.97 -8.05
C ASN A 10 11.46 -13.83 -6.73
N PRO A 11 12.43 -12.90 -6.60
CA PRO A 11 13.25 -12.74 -5.39
C PRO A 11 12.47 -12.17 -4.18
N ILE A 12 11.14 -12.10 -4.26
CA ILE A 12 10.26 -11.57 -3.23
C ILE A 12 9.73 -12.74 -2.41
N GLU A 13 10.23 -12.90 -1.18
CA GLU A 13 9.76 -13.89 -0.21
C GLU A 13 8.27 -13.66 0.10
N LYS A 14 7.41 -14.61 -0.28
CA LYS A 14 5.97 -14.53 -0.02
C LYS A 14 5.63 -15.28 1.27
N LEU A 15 4.81 -14.67 2.11
CA LEU A 15 4.24 -15.33 3.29
C LEU A 15 3.01 -16.12 2.88
N ILE A 16 2.99 -17.40 3.24
CA ILE A 16 1.84 -18.28 3.08
C ILE A 16 1.48 -18.89 4.44
N VAL A 17 0.21 -18.79 4.80
CA VAL A 17 -0.31 -19.45 6.01
C VAL A 17 -0.51 -20.93 5.70
N ASN A 18 0.25 -21.78 6.38
CA ASN A 18 0.19 -23.23 6.21
C ASN A 18 -1.04 -23.80 6.95
N ILE A 19 -2.17 -23.81 6.26
CA ILE A 19 -3.37 -24.54 6.64
C ILE A 19 -3.77 -25.38 5.45
N ASN A 20 -3.65 -26.68 5.63
CA ASN A 20 -4.09 -27.63 4.63
C ASN A 20 -5.63 -27.62 4.60
N ASN A 21 -6.23 -27.43 3.43
CA ASN A 21 -7.69 -27.51 3.22
C ASN A 21 -8.27 -28.85 3.74
N SER A 22 -7.47 -29.92 3.71
CA SER A 22 -7.81 -31.22 4.28
C SER A 22 -8.07 -31.18 5.79
N LEU A 23 -7.42 -30.28 6.53
CA LEU A 23 -7.61 -30.14 7.98
C LEU A 23 -8.94 -29.45 8.31
N GLU A 24 -9.37 -28.48 7.51
CA GLU A 24 -10.71 -27.87 7.66
C GLU A 24 -11.83 -28.85 7.31
N CYS A 25 -11.65 -29.66 6.26
CA CYS A 25 -12.57 -30.75 5.92
C CYS A 25 -12.67 -31.76 7.07
N LEU A 26 -11.53 -32.16 7.65
CA LEU A 26 -11.47 -33.14 8.72
C LEU A 26 -12.10 -32.62 10.03
N LEU A 27 -11.87 -31.35 10.38
CA LEU A 27 -12.54 -30.72 11.53
C LEU A 27 -14.07 -30.65 11.31
N ARG A 28 -14.50 -30.35 10.08
CA ARG A 28 -15.92 -30.32 9.70
C ARG A 28 -16.56 -31.70 9.79
N GLU A 29 -15.88 -32.74 9.29
CA GLU A 29 -16.31 -34.13 9.34
C GLU A 29 -16.45 -34.64 10.78
N ILE A 30 -15.44 -34.39 11.62
CA ILE A 30 -15.49 -34.76 13.04
C ILE A 30 -16.69 -34.09 13.72
N ARG A 31 -16.94 -32.80 13.44
CA ARG A 31 -18.11 -32.09 13.99
C ARG A 31 -19.42 -32.75 13.61
N TYR A 32 -19.60 -33.12 12.34
CA TYR A 32 -20.83 -33.81 11.89
C TYR A 32 -21.00 -35.18 12.54
N ILE A 33 -19.91 -35.92 12.75
CA ILE A 33 -19.92 -37.25 13.39
C ILE A 33 -20.24 -37.15 14.89
N THR A 34 -19.75 -36.10 15.56
CA THR A 34 -20.00 -35.84 16.98
C THR A 34 -21.33 -35.13 17.26
N GLY A 35 -21.83 -34.38 16.28
CA GLY A 35 -23.08 -33.61 16.38
C GLY A 35 -24.31 -34.51 16.32
N GLU A 36 -25.45 -33.95 16.68
CA GLU A 36 -26.74 -34.59 16.41
C GLU A 36 -26.99 -34.62 14.90
N PRO A 37 -27.46 -35.75 14.32
CA PRO A 37 -28.04 -36.93 14.96
C PRO A 37 -27.09 -38.12 15.18
N LEU A 38 -25.83 -38.06 14.75
CA LEU A 38 -24.96 -39.24 14.62
C LEU A 38 -24.34 -39.72 15.95
N LYS A 39 -24.04 -38.81 16.91
CA LYS A 39 -23.51 -39.09 18.27
C LYS A 39 -22.50 -40.26 18.34
N SER A 40 -21.61 -40.37 17.36
CA SER A 40 -20.67 -41.48 17.25
C SER A 40 -19.41 -41.22 18.07
N LYS A 41 -18.78 -42.29 18.57
CA LYS A 41 -17.53 -42.18 19.35
C LYS A 41 -16.38 -41.81 18.43
N ILE A 42 -15.72 -40.69 18.74
CA ILE A 42 -14.51 -40.22 18.03
C ILE A 42 -13.41 -41.30 18.11
N PRO A 43 -12.81 -41.71 16.97
CA PRO A 43 -11.66 -42.61 16.99
C PRO A 43 -10.52 -42.06 17.84
N SER A 44 -9.82 -42.92 18.58
CA SER A 44 -8.76 -42.54 19.53
C SER A 44 -7.68 -41.63 18.93
N LYS A 45 -7.35 -41.79 17.65
CA LYS A 45 -6.40 -40.95 16.89
C LYS A 45 -6.81 -39.48 16.78
N PHE A 46 -8.11 -39.17 16.85
CA PHE A 46 -8.63 -37.80 16.71
C PHE A 46 -8.97 -37.16 18.06
N ARG A 47 -8.74 -37.86 19.18
CA ARG A 47 -8.96 -37.28 20.53
C ARG A 47 -8.08 -36.07 20.81
N GLU A 48 -6.89 -36.01 20.22
CA GLU A 48 -5.99 -34.87 20.33
C GLU A 48 -6.51 -33.60 19.62
N LEU A 49 -7.50 -33.74 18.72
CA LEU A 49 -8.14 -32.63 18.02
C LEU A 49 -9.39 -32.12 18.74
N ILE A 50 -9.85 -32.78 19.81
CA ILE A 50 -11.01 -32.36 20.60
C ILE A 50 -10.85 -30.93 21.16
N PRO A 51 -9.68 -30.53 21.70
CA PRO A 51 -9.47 -29.14 22.14
C PRO A 51 -9.54 -28.14 20.98
N LEU A 52 -9.10 -28.54 19.78
CA LEU A 52 -9.22 -27.70 18.57
C LEU A 52 -10.68 -27.61 18.10
N LEU A 53 -11.49 -28.66 18.28
CA LEU A 53 -12.91 -28.64 17.91
C LEU A 53 -13.72 -27.69 18.78
N ASN A 54 -13.45 -27.65 20.09
CA ASN A 54 -14.13 -26.71 21.01
C ASN A 54 -13.84 -25.25 20.65
N ASN A 55 -12.66 -25.00 20.07
CA ASN A 55 -12.18 -23.68 19.64
C ASN A 55 -12.23 -23.51 18.11
N GLU A 56 -13.03 -24.30 17.37
CA GLU A 56 -13.03 -24.29 15.90
C GLU A 56 -13.33 -22.91 15.34
N ARG A 57 -14.28 -22.17 15.94
CA ARG A 57 -14.63 -20.80 15.52
C ARG A 57 -13.47 -19.83 15.71
N THR A 58 -12.79 -19.87 16.84
CA THR A 58 -11.67 -18.97 17.14
C THR A 58 -10.46 -19.30 16.27
N LEU A 59 -10.23 -20.59 16.01
CA LEU A 59 -9.24 -21.03 15.04
C LEU A 59 -9.55 -20.50 13.65
N ARG A 60 -10.76 -20.70 13.11
CA ARG A 60 -11.15 -20.15 11.79
C ARG A 60 -10.95 -18.63 11.71
N LEU A 61 -11.35 -17.89 12.75
CA LEU A 61 -11.15 -16.44 12.79
C LEU A 61 -9.65 -16.07 12.77
N ASN A 62 -8.84 -16.76 13.57
CA ASN A 62 -7.39 -16.56 13.62
C ASN A 62 -6.71 -16.93 12.30
N VAL A 63 -7.19 -17.97 11.63
CA VAL A 63 -6.78 -18.37 10.28
C VAL A 63 -7.04 -17.27 9.27
N GLU A 64 -8.26 -16.74 9.20
CA GLU A 64 -8.61 -15.69 8.25
C GLU A 64 -7.84 -14.39 8.53
N ARG A 65 -7.63 -14.05 9.80
CA ARG A 65 -6.80 -12.91 10.19
C ARG A 65 -5.36 -13.08 9.74
N LEU A 66 -4.75 -14.24 10.00
CA LEU A 66 -3.39 -14.53 9.53
C LEU A 66 -3.28 -14.52 8.00
N ARG A 67 -4.29 -15.03 7.30
CA ARG A 67 -4.34 -14.99 5.83
C ARG A 67 -4.42 -13.56 5.32
N SER A 68 -5.26 -12.73 5.95
CA SER A 68 -5.36 -11.30 5.65
C SER A 68 -4.03 -10.59 5.86
N ILE A 69 -3.35 -10.86 6.98
CA ILE A 69 -2.02 -10.33 7.28
C ILE A 69 -1.00 -10.74 6.22
N SER A 70 -0.94 -12.03 5.85
CA SER A 70 0.00 -12.50 4.84
C SER A 70 -0.27 -11.89 3.46
N MET A 71 -1.56 -11.79 3.08
CA MET A 71 -1.95 -11.14 1.82
C MET A 71 -1.54 -9.67 1.79
N LYS A 72 -1.77 -8.93 2.89
CA LYS A 72 -1.41 -7.51 2.97
C LYS A 72 0.09 -7.28 3.04
N TYR A 73 0.83 -8.13 3.73
CA TYR A 73 2.29 -8.09 3.71
C TYR A 73 2.84 -8.33 2.30
N ASN A 74 2.34 -9.34 1.59
CA ASN A 74 2.76 -9.62 0.22
C ASN A 74 2.42 -8.44 -0.72
N TYR A 75 1.23 -7.85 -0.55
CA TYR A 75 0.84 -6.63 -1.27
C TYR A 75 1.79 -5.46 -1.01
N LEU A 76 2.14 -5.22 0.26
CA LEU A 76 3.08 -4.18 0.67
C LEU A 76 4.44 -4.31 -0.04
N ILE A 77 5.01 -5.52 -0.07
CA ILE A 77 6.32 -5.72 -0.73
C ILE A 77 6.21 -5.58 -2.24
N GLU A 78 5.14 -6.07 -2.85
CA GLU A 78 4.95 -6.05 -4.30
C GLU A 78 4.70 -4.63 -4.86
N HIS A 79 4.03 -3.76 -4.10
CA HIS A 79 3.58 -2.45 -4.58
C HIS A 79 4.47 -1.29 -4.13
N MET A 80 5.49 -1.52 -3.29
CA MET A 80 6.43 -0.47 -2.89
C MET A 80 7.46 -0.17 -3.97
N ASN A 81 7.57 1.10 -4.36
CA ASN A 81 8.68 1.58 -5.18
C ASN A 81 10.00 1.57 -4.39
N SER A 82 11.16 1.60 -5.07
CA SER A 82 12.49 1.67 -4.42
C SER A 82 12.59 2.80 -3.40
N GLU A 83 12.14 3.99 -3.78
CA GLU A 83 12.18 5.20 -2.94
C GLU A 83 11.22 5.11 -1.74
N GLU A 84 10.05 4.50 -1.95
CA GLU A 84 9.09 4.23 -0.87
C GLU A 84 9.64 3.18 0.10
N ARG A 85 10.34 2.17 -0.41
CA ARG A 85 10.92 1.11 0.42
C ARG A 85 11.94 1.66 1.41
N PHE A 86 12.80 2.60 0.99
CA PHE A 86 13.74 3.28 1.91
C PHE A 86 13.01 4.11 2.97
N LEU A 87 11.87 4.70 2.63
CA LEU A 87 11.06 5.47 3.57
C LEU A 87 10.40 4.57 4.62
N PHE A 88 9.96 3.38 4.22
CA PHE A 88 9.30 2.39 5.08
C PHE A 88 10.24 1.40 5.77
N GLU A 89 11.54 1.39 5.45
CA GLU A 89 12.56 0.50 6.02
C GLU A 89 12.47 0.33 7.56
N PRO A 90 12.38 1.39 8.39
CA PRO A 90 12.30 1.20 9.84
C PRO A 90 11.00 0.52 10.28
N LYS A 91 9.90 0.71 9.54
CA LYS A 91 8.63 0.02 9.80
C LYS A 91 8.69 -1.43 9.31
N LEU A 92 9.31 -1.68 8.14
CA LEU A 92 9.52 -3.01 7.59
C LEU A 92 10.39 -3.88 8.52
N ASN A 93 11.47 -3.33 9.08
CA ASN A 93 12.32 -4.06 10.02
C ASN A 93 11.56 -4.52 11.28
N LYS A 94 10.64 -3.70 11.80
CA LYS A 94 9.77 -4.08 12.93
C LYS A 94 8.80 -5.19 12.53
N ILE A 95 8.24 -5.10 11.33
CA ILE A 95 7.33 -6.11 10.78
C ILE A 95 8.07 -7.44 10.60
N ASP A 96 9.29 -7.41 10.07
CA ASP A 96 10.14 -8.60 9.90
C ASP A 96 10.46 -9.29 11.22
N GLN A 97 10.74 -8.52 12.28
CA GLN A 97 10.94 -9.08 13.62
C GLN A 97 9.70 -9.84 14.11
N VAL A 98 8.51 -9.25 13.95
CA VAL A 98 7.25 -9.90 14.35
C VAL A 98 6.99 -11.14 13.51
N ILE A 99 7.18 -11.07 12.19
CA ILE A 99 7.04 -12.23 11.30
C ILE A 99 7.99 -13.35 11.71
N ASN A 100 9.25 -13.04 12.03
CA ASN A 100 10.24 -14.03 12.43
C ASN A 100 9.84 -14.76 13.73
N LEU A 101 9.23 -14.06 14.70
CA LEU A 101 8.63 -14.69 15.88
C LEU A 101 7.51 -15.67 15.49
N GLY A 102 6.65 -15.26 14.55
CA GLY A 102 5.58 -16.10 14.02
C GLY A 102 6.03 -17.33 13.23
N LEU A 103 7.21 -17.27 12.61
CA LEU A 103 7.80 -18.39 11.86
C LEU A 103 8.43 -19.44 12.79
N ASN A 104 9.16 -18.99 13.81
CA ASN A 104 10.02 -19.85 14.63
C ASN A 104 9.34 -20.37 15.89
N GLU A 105 8.59 -19.53 16.60
CA GLU A 105 8.17 -19.82 17.99
C GLU A 105 6.68 -20.15 18.10
N ILE A 106 5.85 -19.64 17.20
CA ILE A 106 4.39 -19.70 17.34
C ILE A 106 3.80 -20.93 16.65
N THR A 107 3.04 -21.70 17.42
CA THR A 107 2.31 -22.88 16.93
C THR A 107 0.81 -22.68 17.15
N TRP A 108 -0.05 -23.41 16.41
CA TRP A 108 -1.50 -23.33 16.58
C TRP A 108 -2.00 -23.70 17.99
N LYS A 109 -1.13 -24.29 18.82
CA LYS A 109 -1.41 -24.70 20.20
C LYS A 109 -0.89 -23.69 21.24
N SER A 110 -0.15 -22.65 20.85
CA SER A 110 0.41 -21.68 21.80
C SER A 110 -0.68 -20.76 22.34
N LEU A 111 -0.72 -20.59 23.67
CA LEU A 111 -1.64 -19.67 24.36
C LEU A 111 -1.52 -18.22 23.86
N ASN A 112 -0.32 -17.80 23.45
CA ASN A 112 -0.03 -16.42 23.05
C ASN A 112 -0.38 -16.12 21.57
N LEU A 113 -1.04 -17.06 20.87
CA LEU A 113 -1.36 -16.89 19.44
C LEU A 113 -2.31 -15.71 19.22
N SER A 114 -3.28 -15.50 20.11
CA SER A 114 -4.26 -14.41 19.96
C SER A 114 -3.60 -13.04 20.05
N ASP A 115 -2.72 -12.85 21.04
CA ASP A 115 -2.03 -11.57 21.26
C ASP A 115 -1.05 -11.27 20.12
N TYR A 116 -0.36 -12.29 19.61
CA TYR A 116 0.48 -12.17 18.42
C TYR A 116 -0.32 -11.77 17.18
N ILE A 117 -1.50 -12.38 16.96
CA ILE A 117 -2.35 -12.04 15.81
C ILE A 117 -2.82 -10.60 15.91
N GLU A 118 -3.25 -10.13 17.08
CA GLU A 118 -3.67 -8.74 17.27
C GLU A 118 -2.49 -7.76 17.05
N GLN A 119 -1.30 -8.08 17.58
CA GLN A 119 -0.11 -7.26 17.39
C GLN A 119 0.33 -7.19 15.93
N SER A 120 0.41 -8.33 15.26
CA SER A 120 0.78 -8.41 13.84
C SER A 120 -0.28 -7.78 12.93
N TYR A 121 -1.56 -7.95 13.24
CA TYR A 121 -2.65 -7.26 12.55
C TYR A 121 -2.55 -5.74 12.70
N GLY A 122 -2.30 -5.24 13.92
CA GLY A 122 -2.12 -3.81 14.15
C GLY A 122 -0.97 -3.22 13.34
N LEU A 123 0.23 -3.80 13.46
CA LEU A 123 1.43 -3.28 12.82
C LEU A 123 1.36 -3.35 11.28
N ILE A 124 0.83 -4.44 10.73
CA ILE A 124 0.83 -4.66 9.28
C ILE A 124 -0.39 -3.99 8.65
N ASN A 125 -1.60 -4.26 9.15
CA ASN A 125 -2.84 -3.79 8.51
C ASN A 125 -3.26 -2.39 8.94
N LEU A 126 -3.09 -2.01 10.21
CA LEU A 126 -3.50 -0.67 10.67
C LEU A 126 -2.43 0.37 10.41
N ASP A 127 -1.16 0.05 10.64
CA ASP A 127 -0.09 1.04 10.54
C ASP A 127 0.55 1.05 9.14
N ALA A 128 1.14 -0.06 8.69
CA ALA A 128 1.95 -0.07 7.48
C ALA A 128 1.11 -0.04 6.19
N ALA A 129 0.10 -0.89 6.05
CA ALA A 129 -0.75 -0.95 4.87
C ALA A 129 -1.52 0.35 4.65
N LYS A 130 -2.18 0.88 5.69
CA LYS A 130 -2.88 2.18 5.58
C LYS A 130 -1.92 3.32 5.28
N ALA A 131 -0.72 3.32 5.88
CA ALA A 131 0.26 4.34 5.57
C ALA A 131 0.69 4.28 4.11
N LEU A 132 0.98 3.09 3.58
CA LEU A 132 1.32 2.93 2.16
C LEU A 132 0.17 3.39 1.25
N ASP A 133 -1.06 2.98 1.53
CA ASP A 133 -2.25 3.38 0.75
C ASP A 133 -2.38 4.90 0.70
N ILE A 134 -2.20 5.61 1.82
CA ILE A 134 -2.27 7.08 1.87
C ILE A 134 -1.12 7.70 1.05
N VAL A 135 0.11 7.18 1.21
CA VAL A 135 1.27 7.68 0.47
C VAL A 135 1.07 7.53 -1.03
N GLN A 136 0.61 6.36 -1.49
CA GLN A 136 0.37 6.07 -2.89
C GLN A 136 -0.77 6.91 -3.46
N ASN A 137 -1.88 7.06 -2.74
CA ASN A 137 -3.00 7.91 -3.17
C ASN A 137 -2.58 9.39 -3.28
N ASN A 138 -1.77 9.89 -2.35
CA ASN A 138 -1.23 11.24 -2.40
C ASN A 138 -0.25 11.39 -3.58
N LEU A 139 0.61 10.39 -3.84
CA LEU A 139 1.50 10.37 -5.00
C LEU A 139 0.74 10.41 -6.32
N LEU A 140 -0.31 9.61 -6.46
CA LEU A 140 -1.18 9.62 -7.63
C LEU A 140 -1.82 11.00 -7.81
N SER A 141 -2.27 11.63 -6.73
CA SER A 141 -2.83 12.98 -6.76
C SER A 141 -1.81 14.02 -7.23
N ILE A 142 -0.56 13.94 -6.75
CA ILE A 142 0.54 14.83 -7.20
C ILE A 142 0.84 14.60 -8.69
N LYS A 143 0.92 13.34 -9.12
CA LYS A 143 1.13 13.00 -10.54
C LYS A 143 0.00 13.52 -11.42
N GLN A 144 -1.25 13.43 -10.98
CA GLN A 144 -2.40 13.96 -11.69
C GLN A 144 -2.36 15.49 -11.79
N ILE A 145 -1.99 16.19 -10.72
CA ILE A 145 -1.80 17.65 -10.74
C ILE A 145 -0.72 18.03 -11.78
N ALA A 146 0.43 17.37 -11.72
CA ALA A 146 1.54 17.62 -12.65
C ALA A 146 1.16 17.29 -14.10
N PHE A 147 0.38 16.23 -14.32
CA PHE A 147 -0.12 15.87 -15.66
C PHE A 147 -1.16 16.88 -16.17
N ASN A 148 -2.04 17.37 -15.30
CA ASN A 148 -3.05 18.37 -15.66
C ASN A 148 -2.41 19.67 -16.17
N TRP A 149 -1.22 20.05 -15.68
CA TRP A 149 -0.47 21.19 -16.23
C TRP A 149 -0.20 21.06 -17.72
N SER A 150 0.12 19.85 -18.19
CA SER A 150 0.38 19.58 -19.61
C SER A 150 -0.88 19.63 -20.49
N ILE A 151 -2.06 19.39 -19.91
CA ILE A 151 -3.36 19.44 -20.60
C ILE A 151 -3.91 20.88 -20.63
N ILE A 152 -3.62 21.65 -19.57
CA ILE A 152 -4.11 23.03 -19.46
C ILE A 152 -3.58 23.80 -20.66
N GLN A 153 -4.51 24.50 -21.32
CA GLN A 153 -4.27 25.37 -22.46
C GLN A 153 -3.45 26.58 -22.02
N ALA A 154 -2.17 26.37 -21.75
CA ALA A 154 -1.19 27.41 -21.46
C ALA A 154 -0.82 28.21 -22.71
N ASP A 155 -1.54 28.01 -23.81
CA ASP A 155 -1.19 28.56 -25.10
C ASP A 155 -2.37 29.15 -25.88
N ILE A 156 -2.08 30.26 -26.55
CA ILE A 156 -3.01 31.00 -27.40
C ILE A 156 -3.16 30.29 -28.74
N PHE A 157 -2.10 29.60 -29.19
CA PHE A 157 -2.02 28.95 -30.50
C PHE A 157 -2.94 27.73 -30.64
N ILE A 158 -3.61 27.32 -29.56
CA ILE A 158 -4.62 26.25 -29.58
C ILE A 158 -5.90 26.70 -30.30
N TYR A 159 -6.19 28.00 -30.24
CA TYR A 159 -7.27 28.60 -31.01
C TYR A 159 -6.66 29.05 -32.34
N ASN A 160 -6.91 28.29 -33.42
CA ASN A 160 -6.60 28.67 -34.82
C ASN A 160 -7.38 29.92 -35.26
N GLN A 161 -7.22 31.02 -34.53
CA GLN A 161 -7.89 32.30 -34.71
C GLN A 161 -6.84 33.34 -35.06
N LEU A 162 -7.11 34.10 -36.11
CA LEU A 162 -6.28 35.22 -36.52
C LEU A 162 -6.48 36.37 -35.53
N PHE A 163 -5.45 36.65 -34.73
CA PHE A 163 -5.43 37.79 -33.82
C PHE A 163 -4.56 38.90 -34.40
N THR A 164 -4.94 40.15 -34.12
CA THR A 164 -3.99 41.26 -34.27
C THR A 164 -2.89 41.11 -33.23
N PHE A 165 -1.65 41.52 -33.52
CA PHE A 165 -0.52 41.43 -32.58
C PHE A 165 -0.86 41.93 -31.16
N LYS A 166 -1.56 43.07 -31.05
CA LYS A 166 -1.99 43.64 -29.77
C LYS A 166 -2.98 42.73 -29.00
N GLN A 167 -3.93 42.12 -29.70
CA GLN A 167 -4.90 41.19 -29.12
C GLN A 167 -4.25 39.87 -28.70
N ALA A 168 -3.29 39.37 -29.50
CA ALA A 168 -2.49 38.20 -29.14
C ALA A 168 -1.68 38.45 -27.87
N LEU A 169 -1.03 39.62 -27.76
CA LEU A 169 -0.25 39.98 -26.56
C LEU A 169 -1.11 40.07 -25.30
N GLU A 170 -2.31 40.66 -25.38
CA GLU A 170 -3.25 40.73 -24.25
C GLU A 170 -3.76 39.34 -23.85
N LYS A 171 -4.13 38.50 -24.83
CA LYS A 171 -4.51 37.10 -24.56
C LYS A 171 -3.36 36.31 -23.95
N HIS A 172 -2.13 36.52 -24.38
CA HIS A 172 -0.95 35.85 -23.83
C HIS A 172 -0.80 36.15 -22.34
N LYS A 173 -0.85 37.43 -21.99
CA LYS A 173 -0.75 37.89 -20.60
C LYS A 173 -1.88 37.30 -19.74
N ASN A 174 -3.10 37.24 -20.27
CA ASN A 174 -4.23 36.65 -19.55
C ASN A 174 -4.05 35.15 -19.32
N VAL A 175 -3.67 34.39 -20.35
CA VAL A 175 -3.41 32.94 -20.24
C VAL A 175 -2.25 32.66 -19.28
N GLN A 176 -1.18 33.45 -19.35
CA GLN A 176 -0.04 33.34 -18.44
C GLN A 176 -0.43 33.66 -16.99
N SER A 177 -1.26 34.69 -16.76
CA SER A 177 -1.77 35.02 -15.42
C SER A 177 -2.61 33.88 -14.85
N MET A 178 -3.56 33.34 -15.62
CA MET A 178 -4.38 32.21 -15.18
C MET A 178 -3.54 30.96 -14.89
N PHE A 179 -2.53 30.69 -15.72
CA PHE A 179 -1.63 29.55 -15.51
C PHE A 179 -0.80 29.73 -14.23
N ASN A 180 -0.26 30.93 -13.99
CA ASN A 180 0.51 31.23 -12.78
C ASN A 180 -0.35 31.12 -11.52
N GLU A 181 -1.56 31.67 -11.52
CA GLU A 181 -2.50 31.53 -10.40
C GLU A 181 -2.80 30.07 -10.09
N LYS A 182 -3.02 29.27 -11.13
CA LYS A 182 -3.28 27.84 -10.99
C LYS A 182 -2.05 27.09 -10.45
N LEU A 183 -0.86 27.40 -10.93
CA LEU A 183 0.39 26.83 -10.40
C LEU A 183 0.59 27.14 -8.91
N ILE A 184 0.23 28.35 -8.46
CA ILE A 184 0.31 28.72 -7.05
C ILE A 184 -0.67 27.88 -6.21
N ILE A 185 -1.93 27.76 -6.66
CA ILE A 185 -2.95 26.96 -5.97
C ILE A 185 -2.55 25.49 -5.92
N ASP A 186 -2.10 24.94 -7.05
CA ASP A 186 -1.65 23.55 -7.15
C ASP A 186 -0.39 23.31 -6.31
N GLY A 187 0.53 24.30 -6.23
CA GLY A 187 1.69 24.27 -5.36
C GLY A 187 1.30 24.15 -3.89
N HIS A 188 0.37 24.97 -3.40
CA HIS A 188 -0.15 24.86 -2.03
C HIS A 188 -0.79 23.48 -1.77
N ARG A 189 -1.52 22.95 -2.75
CA ARG A 189 -2.12 21.61 -2.65
C ARG A 189 -1.07 20.51 -2.59
N ILE A 190 -0.01 20.58 -3.40
CA ILE A 190 1.11 19.64 -3.36
C ILE A 190 1.79 19.68 -1.99
N HIS A 191 2.09 20.88 -1.46
CA HIS A 191 2.66 21.01 -0.12
C HIS A 191 1.78 20.36 0.96
N ALA A 192 0.46 20.59 0.93
CA ALA A 192 -0.46 19.95 1.86
C ALA A 192 -0.46 18.42 1.74
N LEU A 193 -0.33 17.86 0.53
CA LEU A 193 -0.22 16.42 0.30
C LEU A 193 1.11 15.86 0.83
N VAL A 194 2.22 16.57 0.64
CA VAL A 194 3.55 16.20 1.15
C VAL A 194 3.56 16.23 2.68
N ASP A 195 2.95 17.25 3.30
CA ASP A 195 2.81 17.33 4.76
C ASP A 195 1.97 16.17 5.33
N ASN A 196 0.93 15.75 4.60
CA ASN A 196 0.14 14.59 4.99
C ASN A 196 0.97 13.29 4.92
N ILE A 197 1.78 13.12 3.86
CA ILE A 197 2.73 12.00 3.74
C ILE A 197 3.70 12.01 4.95
N ALA A 198 4.31 13.16 5.27
CA ALA A 198 5.25 13.28 6.38
C ALA A 198 4.62 12.86 7.72
N LYS A 199 3.38 13.28 7.98
CA LYS A 199 2.63 12.92 9.20
C LYS A 199 2.35 11.42 9.30
N VAL A 200 1.94 10.80 8.19
CA VAL A 200 1.56 9.38 8.15
C VAL A 200 2.77 8.46 8.26
N VAL A 201 3.88 8.83 7.63
CA VAL A 201 5.11 8.05 7.71
C VAL A 201 5.79 8.27 9.06
N ALA A 202 5.59 9.43 9.70
CA ALA A 202 6.15 9.80 10.99
C ALA A 202 7.69 9.70 11.03
N VAL A 203 8.32 10.06 9.91
CA VAL A 203 9.78 10.09 9.75
C VAL A 203 10.28 11.50 9.98
N SER A 204 11.46 11.62 10.59
CA SER A 204 12.12 12.93 10.79
C SER A 204 12.34 13.63 9.46
N SER A 205 12.02 14.92 9.39
CA SER A 205 12.21 15.76 8.20
C SER A 205 13.69 15.87 7.77
N ALA A 206 14.63 15.54 8.66
CA ALA A 206 16.06 15.50 8.36
C ALA A 206 16.57 14.11 7.94
N SER A 207 15.68 13.11 7.82
CA SER A 207 16.07 11.76 7.42
C SER A 207 16.56 11.72 5.98
N PRO A 208 17.70 11.07 5.67
CA PRO A 208 18.15 10.85 4.30
C PRO A 208 17.09 10.18 3.42
N SER A 209 16.33 9.22 3.96
CA SER A 209 15.25 8.54 3.23
C SER A 209 14.11 9.50 2.84
N TRP A 210 13.85 10.51 3.68
CA TRP A 210 12.84 11.52 3.37
C TRP A 210 13.33 12.50 2.29
N LEU A 211 14.59 12.90 2.36
CA LEU A 211 15.20 13.78 1.34
C LEU A 211 15.22 13.10 -0.04
N ASN A 212 15.63 11.84 -0.12
CA ASN A 212 15.59 11.09 -1.38
C ASN A 212 14.17 11.02 -1.97
N TYR A 213 13.17 10.80 -1.11
CA TYR A 213 11.78 10.78 -1.54
C TYR A 213 11.28 12.15 -2.01
N LEU A 214 11.71 13.24 -1.35
CA LEU A 214 11.44 14.60 -1.81
C LEU A 214 12.10 14.90 -3.17
N ASP A 215 13.32 14.45 -3.39
CA ASP A 215 14.01 14.61 -4.67
C ASP A 215 13.30 13.84 -5.79
N TYR A 216 12.80 12.63 -5.50
CA TYR A 216 11.94 11.90 -6.42
C TYR A 216 10.64 12.67 -6.74
N LEU A 217 9.96 13.22 -5.73
CA LEU A 217 8.77 14.06 -5.93
C LEU A 217 9.08 15.30 -6.78
N ASN A 218 10.18 15.99 -6.50
CA ASN A 218 10.63 17.16 -7.26
C ASN A 218 10.89 16.79 -8.71
N SER A 219 11.49 15.63 -8.98
CA SER A 219 11.72 15.14 -10.34
C SER A 219 10.40 14.95 -11.12
N LEU A 220 9.34 14.44 -10.47
CA LEU A 220 8.03 14.27 -11.08
C LEU A 220 7.38 15.61 -11.41
N ILE A 221 7.45 16.56 -10.49
CA ILE A 221 6.92 17.92 -10.67
C ILE A 221 7.65 18.64 -11.81
N LEU A 222 8.98 18.57 -11.82
CA LEU A 222 9.82 19.12 -12.89
C LEU A 222 9.49 18.51 -14.25
N ASN A 223 9.23 17.21 -14.31
CA ASN A 223 8.83 16.55 -15.54
C ASN A 223 7.45 17.02 -16.03
N GLY A 224 6.50 17.29 -15.14
CA GLY A 224 5.20 17.89 -15.50
C GLY A 224 5.35 19.28 -16.12
N ILE A 225 6.20 20.13 -15.53
CA ILE A 225 6.50 21.46 -16.07
C ILE A 225 7.21 21.37 -17.43
N LYS A 226 8.21 20.49 -17.55
CA LYS A 226 8.90 20.24 -18.82
C LYS A 226 7.94 19.80 -19.92
N ALA A 227 7.05 18.85 -19.63
CA ALA A 227 6.03 18.38 -20.57
C ALA A 227 5.13 19.53 -21.03
N THR A 228 4.70 20.39 -20.10
CA THR A 228 3.89 21.57 -20.42
C THR A 228 4.64 22.52 -21.36
N SER A 229 5.91 22.82 -21.07
CA SER A 229 6.73 23.70 -21.91
C SER A 229 6.98 23.14 -23.32
N LEU A 230 7.11 21.82 -23.45
CA LEU A 230 7.26 21.17 -24.76
C LEU A 230 5.98 21.24 -25.58
N ILE A 231 4.81 21.09 -24.94
CA ILE A 231 3.52 21.18 -25.63
C ILE A 231 3.28 22.60 -26.12
N THR A 232 3.55 23.62 -25.31
CA THR A 232 3.42 25.02 -25.74
C THR A 232 4.37 25.33 -26.89
N LEU A 233 5.65 24.94 -26.79
CA LEU A 233 6.61 25.12 -27.89
C LEU A 233 6.18 24.39 -29.16
N LYS A 234 5.59 23.20 -29.06
CA LYS A 234 5.08 22.45 -30.21
C LYS A 234 3.87 23.15 -30.85
N ASN A 235 3.00 23.75 -30.06
CA ASN A 235 1.84 24.48 -30.57
C ASN A 235 2.22 25.82 -31.23
N MET A 236 3.40 26.37 -30.89
CA MET A 236 3.96 27.56 -31.55
C MET A 236 4.56 27.29 -32.94
N LEU A 237 4.96 26.04 -33.22
CA LEU A 237 5.55 25.60 -34.50
C LEU A 237 4.48 25.16 -35.50
#